data_AF-A0AAD0K8Y6-F1
#
_entry.id   AF-A0AAD0K8Y6-F1
#
_cell.length_a   1.000
_cell.length_b   1.000
_cell.length_c   1.000
_cell.angle_alpha   90.00
_cell.angle_beta   90.00
_cell.angle_gamma   90.00
#
_symmetry.space_group_name_H-M   'P 1'
#
loop_
_entity.id
_entity.type
_entity.pdbx_description
1 polymer ?
#
loop_
_entity_poly.entity_id
_entity_poly.type
_entity_poly.pdbx_seq_one_letter_code
_entity_poly.pdbx_strand_id
1 'polypeptide(L)'
;MTDDRPTARRVLESARTGRGSKRHRHTEFAAENGARIVVTRYANSAARVTVFSDGSRREFRESSAGDDRWLLAAVGYRLEVTAPV
;
A
#
# COMPACT_ATOMS: atom_id res chain seq x y z
N MET A 1 10.04 11.68 -19.27
CA MET A 1 9.33 10.40 -19.02
C MET A 1 8.05 10.74 -18.30
N THR A 2 6.92 10.52 -18.94
CA THR A 2 5.62 10.64 -18.29
C THR A 2 5.47 9.45 -17.34
N ASP A 3 5.04 9.70 -16.11
CA ASP A 3 4.75 8.64 -15.17
C ASP A 3 3.38 8.05 -15.49
N ASP A 4 3.34 7.00 -16.32
CA ASP A 4 2.12 6.32 -16.76
C ASP A 4 1.54 5.35 -15.71
N ARG A 5 2.04 5.37 -14.46
CA ARG A 5 1.53 4.49 -13.40
C ARG A 5 0.13 4.91 -12.96
N PRO A 6 -0.80 3.96 -12.75
CA PRO A 6 -2.11 4.27 -12.20
C PRO A 6 -1.97 4.90 -10.81
N THR A 7 -2.81 5.91 -10.55
CA THR A 7 -2.84 6.57 -9.25
C THR A 7 -3.61 5.71 -8.25
N ALA A 8 -3.14 5.68 -7.01
CA ALA A 8 -3.73 4.96 -5.89
C ALA A 8 -4.03 5.97 -4.76
N ARG A 9 -5.29 6.04 -4.37
CA ARG A 9 -5.78 6.92 -3.32
C ARG A 9 -5.93 6.17 -2.02
N ARG A 10 -5.53 6.78 -0.91
CA ARG A 10 -5.73 6.17 0.42
C ARG A 10 -7.23 6.15 0.73
N VAL A 11 -7.75 4.98 1.10
CA VAL A 11 -9.17 4.78 1.43
C VAL A 11 -9.36 4.64 2.93
N LEU A 12 -8.50 3.86 3.57
CA LEU A 12 -8.61 3.55 4.98
C LEU A 12 -7.22 3.36 5.59
N GLU A 13 -7.10 3.77 6.84
CA GLU A 13 -6.00 3.38 7.69
C GLU A 13 -6.53 2.70 8.95
N SER A 14 -6.01 1.51 9.26
CA SER A 14 -6.38 0.75 10.44
C SER A 14 -5.14 0.24 11.16
N ALA A 15 -4.99 0.63 12.42
CA ALA A 15 -3.92 0.15 13.30
C ALA A 15 -4.29 -1.15 14.05
N ARG A 16 -5.37 -1.84 13.66
CA ARG A 16 -6.05 -2.84 14.50
C ARG A 16 -5.88 -4.31 14.07
N THR A 17 -5.08 -4.62 13.07
CA THR A 17 -4.91 -6.02 12.66
C THR A 17 -3.78 -6.68 13.44
N GLY A 18 -4.02 -7.90 13.93
CA GLY A 18 -3.08 -8.68 14.75
C GLY A 18 -3.33 -8.60 16.26
N ARG A 19 -2.62 -9.43 17.05
CA ARG A 19 -2.80 -9.56 18.51
C ARG A 19 -1.51 -9.22 19.26
N GLY A 20 -1.59 -8.42 20.32
CA GLY A 20 -0.45 -8.11 21.20
C GLY A 20 0.70 -7.40 20.48
N SER A 21 1.93 -7.87 20.67
CA SER A 21 3.15 -7.37 20.00
C SER A 21 3.16 -7.58 18.47
N LYS A 22 2.16 -8.31 17.92
CA LYS A 22 1.95 -8.48 16.48
C LYS A 22 0.90 -7.51 15.92
N ARG A 23 0.66 -6.36 16.56
CA ARG A 23 -0.17 -5.32 15.94
C ARG A 23 0.55 -4.78 14.70
N HIS A 24 -0.17 -4.71 13.60
CA HIS A 24 0.31 -4.21 12.33
C HIS A 24 -0.55 -3.03 11.89
N ARG A 25 0.06 -2.08 11.20
CA ARG A 25 -0.67 -0.99 10.57
C ARG A 25 -1.04 -1.42 9.16
N HIS A 26 -2.33 -1.37 8.84
CA HIS A 26 -2.83 -1.60 7.51
C HIS A 26 -3.27 -0.26 6.92
N THR A 27 -2.77 0.01 5.72
CA THR A 27 -3.24 1.13 4.90
C THR A 27 -3.80 0.54 3.62
N GLU A 28 -5.04 0.86 3.32
CA GLU A 28 -5.72 0.44 2.10
C GLU A 28 -5.74 1.58 1.08
N PHE A 29 -5.48 1.23 -0.16
CA PHE A 29 -5.54 2.13 -1.30
C PHE A 29 -6.45 1.56 -2.38
N ALA A 30 -7.21 2.43 -3.03
CA ALA A 30 -7.95 2.12 -4.24
C ALA A 30 -7.24 2.79 -5.42
N ALA A 31 -6.93 2.01 -6.45
CA ALA A 31 -6.33 2.50 -7.66
C ALA A 31 -7.37 2.87 -8.72
N GLU A 32 -7.03 3.80 -9.61
CA GLU A 32 -7.87 4.27 -10.71
C GLU A 32 -8.26 3.14 -11.68
N ASN A 33 -7.39 2.13 -11.82
CA ASN A 33 -7.67 0.94 -12.63
C ASN A 33 -8.54 -0.11 -11.92
N GLY A 34 -9.14 0.22 -10.77
CA GLY A 34 -9.99 -0.67 -9.99
C GLY A 34 -9.24 -1.62 -9.05
N ALA A 35 -7.91 -1.59 -9.03
CA ALA A 35 -7.14 -2.44 -8.12
C ALA A 35 -7.28 -1.98 -6.65
N ARG A 36 -7.33 -2.93 -5.72
CA ARG A 36 -7.23 -2.69 -4.28
C ARG A 36 -5.84 -3.07 -3.80
N ILE A 37 -5.19 -2.17 -3.07
CA ILE A 37 -3.83 -2.38 -2.56
C ILE A 37 -3.87 -2.28 -1.04
N VAL A 38 -3.32 -3.27 -0.36
CA VAL A 38 -3.21 -3.29 1.10
C VAL A 38 -1.73 -3.30 1.48
N VAL A 39 -1.29 -2.23 2.12
CA VAL A 39 0.04 -2.13 2.72
C VAL A 39 -0.06 -2.51 4.19
N THR A 40 0.56 -3.62 4.57
CA THR A 40 0.72 -4.04 5.96
C THR A 40 2.12 -3.69 6.43
N ARG A 41 2.26 -2.74 7.36
CA ARG A 41 3.52 -2.39 8.03
C ARG A 41 3.65 -3.15 9.35
N TYR A 42 4.80 -3.79 9.51
CA TYR A 42 5.16 -4.57 10.70
C TYR A 42 6.01 -3.73 11.66
N ALA A 43 6.08 -4.16 12.93
CA ALA A 43 6.85 -3.45 13.96
C ALA A 43 8.36 -3.47 13.73
N ASN A 44 8.87 -4.45 12.97
CA ASN A 44 10.28 -4.60 12.64
C ASN A 44 10.70 -3.83 11.37
N SER A 45 9.95 -2.78 11.00
CA SER A 45 10.16 -1.99 9.78
C SER A 45 9.99 -2.77 8.47
N ALA A 46 9.55 -4.03 8.50
CA ALA A 46 9.15 -4.73 7.29
C ALA A 46 7.77 -4.23 6.81
N ALA A 47 7.49 -4.41 5.53
CA ALA A 47 6.16 -4.23 4.96
C ALA A 47 5.79 -5.38 4.03
N ARG A 48 4.49 -5.61 3.90
CA ARG A 48 3.91 -6.47 2.88
C ARG A 48 2.90 -5.66 2.08
N VAL A 49 3.04 -5.67 0.77
CA VAL A 49 2.11 -5.03 -0.15
C VAL A 49 1.32 -6.12 -0.86
N THR A 50 0.00 -6.13 -0.67
CA THR A 50 -0.90 -7.05 -1.36
C THR A 50 -1.70 -6.28 -2.40
N VAL A 51 -1.63 -6.69 -3.66
CA VAL A 51 -2.37 -6.09 -4.77
C VAL A 51 -3.45 -7.07 -5.22
N PHE A 52 -4.70 -6.61 -5.23
CA PHE A 52 -5.86 -7.31 -5.78
C PHE A 52 -6.28 -6.59 -7.07
N SER A 53 -6.18 -7.26 -8.22
CA SER A 53 -6.54 -6.70 -9.54
C SER A 53 -7.14 -7.80 -10.38
N ASP A 54 -8.30 -7.56 -11.01
CA ASP A 54 -8.89 -8.46 -11.99
C ASP A 54 -9.06 -9.91 -11.49
N GLY A 55 -9.46 -10.07 -10.23
CA GLY A 55 -9.61 -11.38 -9.57
C GLY A 55 -8.29 -12.06 -9.16
N SER A 56 -7.14 -11.49 -9.52
CA SER A 56 -5.82 -11.96 -9.13
C SER A 56 -5.32 -11.31 -7.83
N ARG A 57 -4.47 -12.03 -7.09
CA ARG A 57 -3.76 -11.53 -5.90
C ARG A 57 -2.25 -11.66 -6.11
N ARG A 58 -1.53 -10.55 -5.94
CA ARG A 58 -0.06 -10.50 -5.93
C ARG A 58 0.44 -9.98 -4.59
N GLU A 59 1.55 -10.52 -4.09
CA GLU A 59 2.13 -10.15 -2.79
C GLU A 59 3.61 -9.81 -2.96
N PHE A 60 4.02 -8.69 -2.37
CA PHE A 60 5.40 -8.22 -2.35
C PHE A 60 5.81 -7.99 -0.90
N ARG A 61 7.01 -8.40 -0.54
CA ARG A 61 7.56 -8.22 0.81
C ARG A 61 8.76 -7.32 0.74
N GLU A 62 8.78 -6.34 1.64
CA GLU A 62 9.91 -5.47 1.84
C GLU A 62 10.47 -5.60 3.24
N SER A 63 11.78 -5.82 3.32
CA SER A 63 12.51 -6.01 4.57
C SER A 63 12.96 -4.68 5.18
N SER A 64 12.95 -3.59 4.39
CA SER A 64 13.22 -2.22 4.84
C SER A 64 12.18 -1.28 4.22
N ALA A 65 11.02 -1.19 4.86
CA ALA A 65 9.90 -0.44 4.31
C ALA A 65 10.15 1.07 4.36
N GLY A 66 10.22 1.68 3.17
CA GLY A 66 10.12 3.12 3.00
C GLY A 66 8.72 3.65 3.34
N ASP A 67 8.42 4.89 2.94
CA ASP A 67 7.07 5.47 3.04
C ASP A 67 6.07 4.78 2.08
N ASP A 68 4.78 5.12 2.18
CA ASP A 68 3.75 4.49 1.34
C ASP A 68 3.94 4.83 -0.14
N ARG A 69 4.55 5.99 -0.45
CA ARG A 69 4.86 6.40 -1.82
C ARG A 69 5.88 5.45 -2.45
N TRP A 70 6.94 5.11 -1.73
CA TRP A 70 7.92 4.12 -2.15
C TRP A 70 7.27 2.74 -2.35
N LEU A 71 6.45 2.30 -1.38
CA LEU A 71 5.86 0.96 -1.40
C LEU A 71 4.88 0.77 -2.57
N LEU A 72 4.09 1.81 -2.88
CA LEU A 72 3.21 1.82 -4.04
C LEU A 72 4.00 1.86 -5.34
N ALA A 73 5.08 2.66 -5.41
CA ALA A 73 5.94 2.74 -6.58
C ALA A 73 6.59 1.39 -6.92
N ALA A 74 7.01 0.62 -5.91
CA ALA A 74 7.61 -0.71 -6.06
C ALA A 74 6.64 -1.74 -6.66
N VAL A 75 5.32 -1.55 -6.47
CA VAL A 75 4.29 -2.41 -7.06
C VAL A 75 3.62 -1.80 -8.30
N GLY A 76 4.18 -0.71 -8.84
CA GLY A 76 3.74 -0.11 -10.10
C GLY A 76 2.61 0.92 -9.98
N TYR A 77 2.38 1.50 -8.80
CA TYR A 77 1.35 2.51 -8.56
C TYR A 77 1.93 3.82 -8.04
N ARG A 78 1.22 4.92 -8.28
CA ARG A 78 1.58 6.25 -7.75
C ARG A 78 0.62 6.63 -6.63
N LEU A 79 1.13 7.13 -5.50
CA LEU A 79 0.26 7.67 -4.46
C LEU A 79 -0.41 8.97 -4.92
N GLU A 80 -1.73 9.07 -4.77
CA GLU A 80 -2.44 10.35 -4.95
C GLU A 80 -1.98 11.34 -3.87
N VAL A 81 -1.48 12.50 -4.30
CA VAL A 81 -1.14 13.60 -3.41
C VAL A 81 -2.31 14.56 -3.42
N THR A 82 -3.20 14.45 -2.44
CA THR A 82 -4.19 15.51 -2.19
C THR A 82 -3.43 16.72 -1.66
N ALA A 83 -3.45 17.84 -2.39
CA ALA A 83 -2.84 19.08 -1.92
C ALA A 83 -3.49 19.49 -0.57
N PRO A 84 -2.72 19.98 0.41
CA PRO A 84 -3.32 20.60 1.58
C PRO A 84 -4.15 21.80 1.13
N VAL A 85 -5.41 21.86 1.59
CA VAL A 85 -6.28 23.02 1.42
C VAL A 85 -5.77 24.18 2.26
#